data_AF-A0A2E7JC32-F1
#
_entry.id   AF-A0A2E7JC32-F1
#
_cell.length_a   1.000
_cell.length_b   1.000
_cell.length_c   1.000
_cell.angle_alpha   90.00
_cell.angle_beta   90.00
_cell.angle_gamma   90.00
#
_symmetry.space_group_name_H-M   'P 1'
#
loop_
_entity.id
_entity.type
_entity.pdbx_description
1 polymer ?
#
loop_
_entity_poly.entity_id
_entity_poly.type
_entity_poly.pdbx_seq_one_letter_code
_entity_poly.pdbx_strand_id
1 'polypeptide(L)'
;MIIKPTVSLVALTLPLSALAELQSLDEYAMSTVSGQSGITIEMEAQMDIGEIVYTDEGSLAITEIFLGGADRDDLFVEGYTAANGGTPFIQNVSPLLDDLKLDIDISEAGELSLKFYPVGYAAPVDFSIRTQAWEIRDADGDLNFTLIDNFKLDGIFTQLWATIGHDDDLGADKLHIDLRMGIDDMDFDMPALGLGIRDFRMTRSDYDDNPNLLSANAVIEADIYSGENMQGGGALAIDNIGMNADITVGSIQVGGRSIGSMKVDNLNMVGGSLKIYGH
;
A
#
# COMPACT_ATOMS: atom_id res chain seq x y z
N MET A 1 -8.32 87.89 -14.47
CA MET A 1 -9.09 87.11 -13.46
C MET A 1 -9.50 85.80 -14.13
N ILE A 2 -8.93 84.68 -13.65
CA ILE A 2 -9.31 83.24 -13.69
C ILE A 2 -10.23 82.80 -14.88
N ILE A 3 -9.91 81.77 -15.70
CA ILE A 3 -10.18 80.33 -15.49
C ILE A 3 -9.47 79.49 -16.61
N LYS A 4 -8.85 78.34 -16.27
CA LYS A 4 -8.45 77.18 -17.15
C LYS A 4 -9.63 76.17 -17.20
N PRO A 5 -9.88 75.29 -18.22
CA PRO A 5 -9.01 74.10 -18.50
C PRO A 5 -9.13 73.37 -19.89
N THR A 6 -8.28 72.33 -20.08
CA THR A 6 -8.45 71.06 -20.87
C THR A 6 -8.57 71.09 -22.41
N VAL A 7 -8.11 70.16 -23.26
CA VAL A 7 -7.19 68.98 -23.29
C VAL A 7 -7.13 68.51 -24.78
N SER A 8 -6.08 67.78 -25.19
CA SER A 8 -6.00 66.70 -26.22
C SER A 8 -4.86 66.90 -27.23
N LEU A 9 -4.13 65.88 -27.70
CA LEU A 9 -3.99 64.45 -27.39
C LEU A 9 -2.85 64.01 -28.33
N VAL A 10 -1.71 63.56 -27.81
CA VAL A 10 -0.73 62.81 -28.60
C VAL A 10 -0.52 61.49 -27.90
N ALA A 11 -1.37 60.52 -28.26
CA ALA A 11 -1.17 59.12 -27.93
C ALA A 11 -0.58 58.44 -29.17
N LEU A 12 0.75 58.42 -29.28
CA LEU A 12 1.45 57.46 -30.12
C LEU A 12 1.39 56.12 -29.37
N THR A 13 0.40 55.30 -29.72
CA THR A 13 0.24 53.94 -29.24
C THR A 13 1.36 53.07 -29.80
N LEU A 14 2.43 52.88 -29.02
CA LEU A 14 3.34 51.77 -29.25
C LEU A 14 2.75 50.52 -28.57
N PRO A 15 2.74 49.35 -29.23
CA PRO A 15 2.31 48.13 -28.57
C PRO A 15 3.33 47.81 -27.47
N LEU A 16 2.86 47.75 -26.22
CA LEU A 16 3.56 47.04 -25.17
C LEU A 16 3.49 45.56 -25.55
N SER A 17 4.45 45.10 -26.35
CA SER A 17 4.73 43.67 -26.50
C SER A 17 5.08 43.16 -25.10
N ALA A 18 4.12 42.48 -24.48
CA ALA A 18 4.34 41.68 -23.29
C ALA A 18 5.48 40.71 -23.60
N LEU A 19 6.69 41.04 -23.16
CA LEU A 19 7.78 40.10 -23.09
C LEU A 19 7.39 39.14 -21.97
N ALA A 20 6.98 37.92 -22.33
CA ALA A 20 7.05 36.81 -21.40
C ALA A 20 8.55 36.61 -21.12
N GLU A 21 9.02 37.20 -20.03
CA GLU A 21 10.38 37.02 -19.54
C GLU A 21 10.48 35.58 -19.05
N LEU A 22 11.24 34.75 -19.75
CA LEU A 22 11.61 33.44 -19.23
C LEU A 22 12.48 33.68 -18.00
N GLN A 23 11.90 33.52 -16.81
CA GLN A 23 12.65 33.51 -15.56
C GLN A 23 13.52 32.24 -15.57
N SER A 24 14.82 32.40 -15.83
CA SER A 24 15.77 31.29 -15.69
C SER A 24 15.72 30.83 -14.24
N LEU A 25 15.46 29.55 -14.02
CA LEU A 25 15.59 28.92 -12.70
C LEU A 25 16.96 29.27 -12.14
N ASP A 26 16.96 29.94 -10.98
CA ASP A 26 18.17 30.35 -10.29
C ASP A 26 18.93 29.10 -9.83
N GLU A 27 20.18 28.94 -10.26
CA GLU A 27 21.05 27.83 -9.88
C GLU A 27 21.20 27.75 -8.35
N TYR A 28 21.03 28.85 -7.60
CA TYR A 28 21.01 28.81 -6.14
C TYR A 28 19.78 28.07 -5.58
N ALA A 29 18.61 28.22 -6.20
CA ALA A 29 17.39 27.50 -5.83
C ALA A 29 17.45 26.01 -6.22
N MET A 30 18.20 25.68 -7.29
CA MET A 30 18.47 24.29 -7.68
C MET A 30 19.63 23.67 -6.89
N SER A 31 20.59 24.47 -6.40
CA SER A 31 21.71 24.01 -5.59
C SER A 31 21.25 23.49 -4.23
N THR A 32 20.15 24.00 -3.68
CA THR A 32 19.52 23.48 -2.46
C THR A 32 18.83 22.13 -2.66
N VAL A 33 18.48 21.79 -3.90
CA VAL A 33 17.91 20.48 -4.28
C VAL A 33 19.03 19.48 -4.59
N SER A 34 20.10 19.91 -5.28
CA SER A 34 21.30 19.09 -5.53
C SER A 34 22.24 19.10 -4.33
N GLY A 35 21.89 18.35 -3.28
CA GLY A 35 22.70 18.22 -2.06
C GLY A 35 22.02 17.48 -0.91
N GLN A 36 20.81 16.97 -1.13
CA GLN A 36 20.09 16.16 -0.15
C GLN A 36 20.53 14.70 -0.24
N SER A 37 20.68 14.04 0.90
CA SER A 37 21.08 12.63 1.06
C SER A 37 19.91 11.68 0.75
N GLY A 38 19.21 11.90 -0.36
CA GLY A 38 18.00 11.15 -0.74
C GLY A 38 16.92 12.02 -1.37
N ILE A 39 15.80 11.38 -1.71
CA ILE A 39 14.60 12.01 -2.27
C ILE A 39 13.43 11.71 -1.34
N THR A 40 12.77 12.75 -0.85
CA THR A 40 11.48 12.64 -0.15
C THR A 40 10.36 13.04 -1.11
N ILE A 41 9.34 12.19 -1.22
CA ILE A 41 8.15 12.41 -2.02
C ILE A 41 6.94 12.41 -1.07
N GLU A 42 6.16 13.48 -1.06
CA GLU A 42 4.82 13.51 -0.49
C GLU A 42 3.83 13.11 -1.59
N MET A 43 2.95 12.14 -1.31
CA MET A 43 2.04 11.57 -2.30
C MET A 43 0.63 11.45 -1.74
N GLU A 44 -0.34 11.81 -2.57
CA GLU A 44 -1.74 11.45 -2.42
C GLU A 44 -2.17 10.80 -3.74
N ALA A 45 -2.60 9.54 -3.71
CA ALA A 45 -2.86 8.80 -4.94
C ALA A 45 -4.02 7.82 -4.83
N GLN A 46 -4.73 7.63 -5.93
CA GLN A 46 -5.67 6.52 -6.12
C GLN A 46 -5.34 5.89 -7.47
N MET A 47 -5.40 4.57 -7.53
CA MET A 47 -5.17 3.80 -8.75
C MET A 47 -6.36 2.91 -9.04
N ASP A 48 -6.92 3.08 -10.23
CA ASP A 48 -7.92 2.19 -10.82
C ASP A 48 -7.29 1.46 -12.00
N ILE A 49 -7.17 0.14 -11.89
CA ILE A 49 -6.56 -0.72 -12.91
C ILE A 49 -7.66 -1.62 -13.48
N GLY A 50 -7.87 -1.55 -14.80
CA GLY A 50 -8.92 -2.32 -15.46
C GLY A 50 -8.72 -3.83 -15.33
N GLU A 51 -7.50 -4.31 -15.56
CA GLU A 51 -7.18 -5.74 -15.52
C GLU A 51 -5.67 -5.98 -15.32
N ILE A 52 -5.31 -6.99 -14.53
CA ILE A 52 -3.97 -7.60 -14.52
C ILE A 52 -4.11 -9.05 -14.98
N VAL A 53 -3.35 -9.45 -16.00
CA VAL A 53 -3.37 -10.82 -16.52
C VAL A 53 -1.99 -11.45 -16.39
N TYR A 54 -1.94 -12.60 -15.72
CA TYR A 54 -0.81 -13.54 -15.82
C TYR A 54 -1.15 -14.62 -16.85
N THR A 55 -0.32 -14.78 -17.87
CA THR A 55 -0.53 -15.72 -18.99
C THR A 55 0.53 -16.82 -19.02
N ASP A 56 0.07 -18.04 -19.18
CA ASP A 56 0.83 -19.26 -19.49
C ASP A 56 0.02 -20.10 -20.53
N GLU A 57 -0.16 -21.41 -20.36
CA GLU A 57 -1.07 -22.21 -21.21
C GLU A 57 -2.54 -21.81 -21.05
N GLY A 58 -2.87 -21.08 -19.98
CA GLY A 58 -4.12 -20.35 -19.77
C GLY A 58 -3.82 -19.01 -19.11
N SER A 59 -4.78 -18.42 -18.40
CA SER A 59 -4.47 -17.19 -17.64
C SER A 59 -5.23 -17.06 -16.32
N LEU A 60 -4.60 -16.34 -15.39
CA LEU A 60 -5.25 -15.73 -14.24
C LEU A 60 -5.45 -14.25 -14.57
N ALA A 61 -6.71 -13.80 -14.60
CA ALA A 61 -7.08 -12.41 -14.81
C ALA A 61 -7.72 -11.83 -13.56
N ILE A 62 -7.20 -10.71 -13.07
CA ILE A 62 -7.76 -9.96 -11.93
C ILE A 62 -8.37 -8.67 -12.49
N THR A 63 -9.68 -8.50 -12.34
CA THR A 63 -10.42 -7.42 -12.98
C THR A 63 -10.83 -6.33 -12.00
N GLU A 64 -10.93 -5.10 -12.51
CA GLU A 64 -11.42 -3.90 -11.79
C GLU A 64 -10.76 -3.72 -10.42
N ILE A 65 -9.45 -3.52 -10.43
CA ILE A 65 -8.66 -3.35 -9.22
C ILE A 65 -8.68 -1.88 -8.82
N PHE A 66 -9.04 -1.63 -7.57
CA PHE A 66 -8.92 -0.34 -6.90
C PHE A 66 -7.86 -0.41 -5.82
N LEU A 67 -7.02 0.61 -5.75
CA LEU A 67 -6.03 0.85 -4.70
C LEU A 67 -6.15 2.32 -4.28
N GLY A 68 -6.42 2.57 -3.00
CA GLY A 68 -6.61 3.93 -2.48
C GLY A 68 -6.72 3.94 -0.97
N GLY A 69 -7.25 5.02 -0.41
CA GLY A 69 -7.62 5.13 1.01
C GLY A 69 -8.88 4.32 1.30
N ALA A 70 -9.10 3.99 2.57
CA ALA A 70 -10.26 3.21 3.00
C ALA A 70 -11.55 4.05 3.02
N ASP A 71 -11.45 5.39 3.02
CA ASP A 71 -12.58 6.32 3.10
C ASP A 71 -13.46 6.05 4.34
N ARG A 72 -12.82 5.72 5.47
CA ARG A 72 -13.47 5.34 6.74
C ARG A 72 -12.74 5.93 7.96
N ASP A 73 -13.49 6.30 8.99
CA ASP A 73 -12.96 6.71 10.31
C ASP A 73 -13.15 5.64 11.40
N ASP A 74 -13.84 4.55 11.11
CA ASP A 74 -14.20 3.48 12.06
C ASP A 74 -13.27 2.27 12.02
N LEU A 75 -12.07 2.41 11.46
CA LEU A 75 -11.06 1.35 11.47
C LEU A 75 -10.54 1.14 12.90
N PHE A 76 -10.60 -0.11 13.38
CA PHE A 76 -10.10 -0.51 14.71
C PHE A 76 -10.72 0.29 15.88
N VAL A 77 -12.06 0.42 15.88
CA VAL A 77 -12.84 1.19 16.88
C VAL A 77 -12.41 0.94 18.32
N GLU A 78 -12.14 -0.31 18.66
CA GLU A 78 -11.73 -0.74 19.99
C GLU A 78 -10.43 -0.05 20.42
N GLY A 79 -9.50 0.10 19.48
CA GLY A 79 -8.20 0.73 19.68
C GLY A 79 -8.30 2.20 20.05
N TYR A 80 -9.03 2.99 19.26
CA TYR A 80 -9.11 4.42 19.54
C TYR A 80 -10.07 4.75 20.69
N THR A 81 -11.07 3.89 20.93
CA THR A 81 -11.95 4.01 22.10
C THR A 81 -11.18 3.77 23.40
N ALA A 82 -10.28 2.79 23.43
CA ALA A 82 -9.51 2.44 24.61
C ALA A 82 -8.33 3.37 24.88
N ALA A 83 -7.57 3.77 23.84
CA ALA A 83 -6.28 4.42 24.00
C ALA A 83 -6.24 5.90 23.60
N ASN A 84 -7.10 6.36 22.67
CA ASN A 84 -7.00 7.69 22.06
C ASN A 84 -8.05 8.68 22.58
N GLY A 85 -8.56 8.49 23.80
CA GLY A 85 -9.65 9.32 24.34
C GLY A 85 -10.93 9.29 23.48
N GLY A 86 -11.10 8.26 22.66
CA GLY A 86 -12.23 8.11 21.72
C GLY A 86 -12.07 8.81 20.38
N THR A 87 -10.93 9.46 20.08
CA THR A 87 -10.73 10.08 18.76
C THR A 87 -10.26 9.04 17.73
N PRO A 88 -10.96 8.86 16.59
CA PRO A 88 -10.54 7.97 15.51
C PRO A 88 -9.05 8.05 15.14
N PHE A 89 -8.48 6.93 14.70
CA PHE A 89 -7.11 6.91 14.18
C PHE A 89 -7.00 7.68 12.87
N ILE A 90 -8.01 7.55 12.01
CA ILE A 90 -8.15 8.30 10.76
C ILE A 90 -9.03 9.51 11.02
N GLN A 91 -8.51 10.71 10.79
CA GLN A 91 -9.25 11.97 10.95
C GLN A 91 -9.55 12.65 9.62
N ASN A 92 -8.68 12.43 8.63
CA ASN A 92 -8.85 12.93 7.27
C ASN A 92 -9.37 11.78 6.41
N VAL A 93 -10.68 11.57 6.41
CA VAL A 93 -11.29 10.51 5.62
C VAL A 93 -11.22 10.86 4.13
N SER A 94 -10.61 9.98 3.35
CA SER A 94 -10.32 10.19 1.94
C SER A 94 -10.31 8.85 1.18
N PRO A 95 -10.76 8.83 -0.09
CA PRO A 95 -10.58 7.67 -0.96
C PRO A 95 -9.16 7.59 -1.55
N LEU A 96 -8.33 8.62 -1.35
CA LEU A 96 -6.95 8.65 -1.79
C LEU A 96 -6.07 7.97 -0.73
N LEU A 97 -5.04 7.26 -1.18
CA LEU A 97 -3.93 6.87 -0.33
C LEU A 97 -3.10 8.13 -0.05
N ASP A 98 -3.32 8.76 1.10
CA ASP A 98 -2.75 10.04 1.50
C ASP A 98 -2.05 9.96 2.87
N ASP A 99 -1.73 11.13 3.45
CA ASP A 99 -1.04 11.27 4.73
C ASP A 99 0.28 10.45 4.83
N LEU A 100 0.99 10.27 3.71
CA LEU A 100 2.21 9.47 3.61
C LEU A 100 3.38 10.18 2.92
N LYS A 101 4.59 9.82 3.35
CA LYS A 101 5.86 10.15 2.71
C LYS A 101 6.54 8.90 2.21
N LEU A 102 7.18 9.01 1.05
CA LEU A 102 8.16 8.07 0.55
C LEU A 102 9.55 8.70 0.62
N ASP A 103 10.43 8.12 1.43
CA ASP A 103 11.85 8.40 1.39
C ASP A 103 12.57 7.35 0.54
N ILE A 104 13.37 7.83 -0.40
CA ILE A 104 14.24 7.04 -1.26
C ILE A 104 15.68 7.43 -0.96
N ASP A 105 16.50 6.48 -0.55
CA ASP A 105 17.92 6.73 -0.25
C ASP A 105 18.79 5.55 -0.68
N ILE A 106 20.06 5.83 -0.97
CA ILE A 106 21.08 4.83 -1.28
C ILE A 106 22.18 4.93 -0.22
N SER A 107 22.42 3.84 0.50
CA SER A 107 23.42 3.79 1.57
C SER A 107 24.86 3.85 1.03
N GLU A 108 25.84 4.14 1.89
CA GLU A 108 27.27 4.08 1.52
C GLU A 108 27.70 2.69 1.03
N ALA A 109 27.00 1.64 1.48
CA ALA A 109 27.22 0.26 1.04
C ALA A 109 26.55 -0.06 -0.31
N GLY A 110 25.77 0.88 -0.89
CA GLY A 110 25.09 0.72 -2.17
C GLY A 110 23.71 0.05 -2.08
N GLU A 111 23.11 -0.01 -0.89
CA GLU A 111 21.76 -0.54 -0.72
C GLU A 111 20.71 0.54 -0.99
N LEU A 112 19.69 0.22 -1.78
CA LEU A 112 18.54 1.08 -1.98
C LEU A 112 17.54 0.87 -0.84
N SER A 113 17.12 1.95 -0.19
CA SER A 113 16.02 1.93 0.77
C SER A 113 14.83 2.73 0.27
N LEU A 114 13.64 2.15 0.41
CA LEU A 114 12.34 2.74 0.11
C LEU A 114 11.52 2.69 1.40
N LYS A 115 11.22 3.84 1.98
CA LYS A 115 10.52 3.91 3.26
C LYS A 115 9.26 4.72 3.13
N PHE A 116 8.13 4.04 3.24
CA PHE A 116 6.83 4.68 3.39
C PHE A 116 6.52 4.84 4.89
N TYR A 117 6.17 6.05 5.30
CA TYR A 117 5.73 6.31 6.66
C TYR A 117 4.67 7.43 6.70
N PRO A 118 3.77 7.40 7.70
CA PRO A 118 2.77 8.43 7.89
C PRO A 118 3.38 9.82 8.17
N VAL A 119 2.75 10.89 7.68
CA VAL A 119 3.21 12.28 7.90
C VAL A 119 2.58 12.95 9.11
N GLY A 120 1.50 12.35 9.65
CA GLY A 120 0.80 12.80 10.85
C GLY A 120 1.38 12.22 12.14
N TYR A 121 1.51 13.05 13.18
CA TYR A 121 1.92 12.55 14.50
C TYR A 121 0.86 11.60 15.06
N ALA A 122 1.24 10.34 15.29
CA ALA A 122 0.38 9.30 15.84
C ALA A 122 -0.89 8.99 15.00
N ALA A 123 -0.83 9.19 13.68
CA ALA A 123 -1.85 8.76 12.73
C ALA A 123 -1.25 7.69 11.79
N PRO A 124 -1.97 6.58 11.50
CA PRO A 124 -1.58 5.68 10.43
C PRO A 124 -2.00 6.23 9.06
N VAL A 125 -1.59 5.52 8.01
CA VAL A 125 -2.18 5.65 6.67
C VAL A 125 -3.22 4.54 6.53
N ASP A 126 -4.46 4.88 6.17
CA ASP A 126 -5.46 3.90 5.79
C ASP A 126 -5.35 3.53 4.31
N PHE A 127 -5.75 2.30 4.00
CA PHE A 127 -5.76 1.82 2.63
C PHE A 127 -6.94 0.86 2.39
N SER A 128 -7.39 0.83 1.15
CA SER A 128 -8.35 -0.13 0.63
C SER A 128 -7.80 -0.78 -0.63
N ILE A 129 -7.95 -2.09 -0.72
CA ILE A 129 -7.76 -2.88 -1.94
C ILE A 129 -9.08 -3.55 -2.29
N ARG A 130 -9.56 -3.32 -3.52
CA ARG A 130 -10.78 -3.97 -4.02
C ARG A 130 -10.53 -4.56 -5.40
N THR A 131 -11.13 -5.70 -5.70
CA THR A 131 -11.15 -6.27 -7.05
C THR A 131 -12.50 -6.88 -7.33
N GLN A 132 -12.97 -6.84 -8.57
CA GLN A 132 -14.22 -7.48 -8.94
C GLN A 132 -14.08 -9.00 -8.93
N ALA A 133 -13.28 -9.57 -9.84
CA ALA A 133 -13.13 -11.01 -9.97
C ALA A 133 -11.70 -11.42 -10.27
N TRP A 134 -11.33 -12.60 -9.78
CA TRP A 134 -10.10 -13.31 -10.12
C TRP A 134 -10.52 -14.53 -10.94
N GLU A 135 -10.32 -14.46 -12.23
CA GLU A 135 -10.82 -15.41 -13.22
C GLU A 135 -9.70 -16.33 -13.69
N ILE A 136 -9.99 -17.63 -13.75
CA ILE A 136 -9.18 -18.59 -14.46
C ILE A 136 -9.77 -18.74 -15.86
N ARG A 137 -8.96 -18.42 -16.87
CA ARG A 137 -9.32 -18.51 -18.29
C ARG A 137 -8.47 -19.58 -18.97
N ASP A 138 -9.05 -20.24 -19.96
CA ASP A 138 -8.33 -21.23 -20.77
C ASP A 138 -7.38 -20.59 -21.80
N ALA A 139 -6.79 -21.42 -22.66
CA ALA A 139 -5.84 -21.00 -23.69
C ALA A 139 -6.45 -20.05 -24.74
N ASP A 140 -7.77 -20.14 -24.96
CA ASP A 140 -8.49 -19.31 -25.92
C ASP A 140 -8.95 -17.98 -25.28
N GLY A 141 -8.75 -17.84 -23.96
CA GLY A 141 -9.14 -16.68 -23.16
C GLY A 141 -10.58 -16.75 -22.64
N ASP A 142 -11.25 -17.90 -22.81
CA ASP A 142 -12.61 -18.09 -22.31
C ASP A 142 -12.59 -18.36 -20.79
N LEU A 143 -13.58 -17.81 -20.07
CA LEU A 143 -13.73 -18.02 -18.64
C LEU A 143 -13.99 -19.50 -18.35
N ASN A 144 -13.09 -20.12 -17.58
CA ASN A 144 -13.28 -21.47 -17.07
C ASN A 144 -14.03 -21.43 -15.72
N PHE A 145 -13.52 -20.67 -14.74
CA PHE A 145 -14.21 -20.42 -13.47
C PHE A 145 -13.67 -19.17 -12.75
N THR A 146 -14.46 -18.65 -11.82
CA THR A 146 -14.06 -17.56 -10.92
C THR A 146 -13.47 -18.13 -9.63
N LEU A 147 -12.21 -17.77 -9.34
CA LEU A 147 -11.48 -18.19 -8.14
C LEU A 147 -11.88 -17.35 -6.93
N ILE A 148 -11.87 -16.03 -7.07
CA ILE A 148 -12.26 -15.05 -6.04
C ILE A 148 -13.21 -14.03 -6.67
N ASP A 149 -14.22 -13.60 -5.93
CA ASP A 149 -15.20 -12.57 -6.31
C ASP A 149 -15.45 -11.62 -5.14
N ASN A 150 -15.81 -10.37 -5.46
CA ASN A 150 -16.12 -9.31 -4.48
C ASN A 150 -15.05 -9.13 -3.40
N PHE A 151 -13.77 -9.19 -3.79
CA PHE A 151 -12.67 -9.00 -2.85
C PHE A 151 -12.60 -7.55 -2.39
N LYS A 152 -12.63 -7.35 -1.07
CA LYS A 152 -12.42 -6.06 -0.42
C LYS A 152 -11.53 -6.28 0.81
N LEU A 153 -10.57 -5.39 1.00
CA LEU A 153 -9.69 -5.35 2.16
C LEU A 153 -9.54 -3.88 2.55
N ASP A 154 -9.90 -3.54 3.78
CA ASP A 154 -9.60 -2.25 4.40
C ASP A 154 -8.64 -2.45 5.57
N GLY A 155 -7.64 -1.58 5.67
CA GLY A 155 -6.63 -1.69 6.71
C GLY A 155 -5.92 -0.38 6.97
N ILE A 156 -4.94 -0.46 7.86
CA ILE A 156 -4.03 0.64 8.17
C ILE A 156 -2.59 0.14 8.12
N PHE A 157 -1.65 1.03 7.83
CA PHE A 157 -0.24 0.78 8.09
C PHE A 157 0.42 1.95 8.79
N THR A 158 1.47 1.64 9.53
CA THR A 158 2.35 2.61 10.19
C THR A 158 3.77 2.56 9.63
N GLN A 159 4.10 1.50 8.90
CA GLN A 159 5.39 1.28 8.29
C GLN A 159 5.24 0.37 7.07
N LEU A 160 5.78 0.78 5.92
CA LEU A 160 6.07 -0.13 4.80
C LEU A 160 7.48 0.18 4.32
N TRP A 161 8.44 -0.68 4.65
CA TRP A 161 9.83 -0.48 4.28
C TRP A 161 10.29 -1.60 3.35
N ALA A 162 11.10 -1.22 2.37
CA ALA A 162 11.80 -2.14 1.51
C ALA A 162 13.27 -1.73 1.41
N THR A 163 14.17 -2.69 1.53
CA THR A 163 15.60 -2.51 1.26
C THR A 163 16.03 -3.49 0.20
N ILE A 164 16.74 -3.02 -0.82
CA ILE A 164 17.28 -3.85 -1.89
C ILE A 164 18.80 -3.70 -1.87
N GLY A 165 19.51 -4.81 -1.73
CA GLY A 165 20.97 -4.80 -1.62
C GLY A 165 21.58 -6.16 -1.88
N HIS A 166 22.90 -6.19 -2.04
CA HIS A 166 23.65 -7.44 -2.09
C HIS A 166 23.81 -7.99 -0.67
N ASP A 167 23.45 -9.25 -0.47
CA ASP A 167 23.65 -9.94 0.81
C ASP A 167 24.89 -10.84 0.69
N ASP A 168 25.96 -10.47 1.42
CA ASP A 168 27.26 -11.16 1.36
C ASP A 168 27.19 -12.61 1.90
N ASP A 169 26.27 -12.90 2.83
CA ASP A 169 26.11 -14.24 3.41
C ASP A 169 25.35 -15.16 2.45
N LEU A 170 24.33 -14.63 1.77
CA LEU A 170 23.61 -15.34 0.71
C LEU A 170 24.41 -15.40 -0.61
N GLY A 171 25.31 -14.44 -0.84
CA GLY A 171 26.00 -14.25 -2.12
C GLY A 171 25.05 -13.84 -3.26
N ALA A 172 23.92 -13.20 -2.93
CA ALA A 172 22.86 -12.85 -3.87
C ALA A 172 22.24 -11.50 -3.52
N ASP A 173 21.62 -10.84 -4.49
CA ASP A 173 20.81 -9.64 -4.24
C ASP A 173 19.49 -10.02 -3.59
N LYS A 174 19.07 -9.23 -2.60
CA LYS A 174 17.93 -9.49 -1.72
C LYS A 174 17.05 -8.26 -1.61
N LEU A 175 15.75 -8.46 -1.74
CA LEU A 175 14.72 -7.51 -1.32
C LEU A 175 14.25 -7.92 0.08
N HIS A 176 14.55 -7.10 1.08
CA HIS A 176 14.01 -7.21 2.41
C HIS A 176 12.77 -6.33 2.55
N ILE A 177 11.68 -6.87 3.11
CA ILE A 177 10.43 -6.15 3.36
C ILE A 177 10.13 -6.18 4.87
N ASP A 178 9.84 -5.02 5.45
CA ASP A 178 9.39 -4.86 6.86
C ASP A 178 8.13 -4.01 6.89
N LEU A 179 7.01 -4.65 7.19
CA LEU A 179 5.68 -4.05 7.23
C LEU A 179 5.14 -4.04 8.66
N ARG A 180 4.55 -2.91 9.04
CA ARG A 180 3.67 -2.80 10.21
C ARG A 180 2.30 -2.39 9.72
N MET A 181 1.38 -3.34 9.67
CA MET A 181 0.05 -3.13 9.13
C MET A 181 -1.01 -3.95 9.88
N GLY A 182 -2.22 -3.42 9.93
CA GLY A 182 -3.41 -4.11 10.39
C GLY A 182 -4.43 -4.22 9.26
N ILE A 183 -5.19 -5.32 9.27
CA ILE A 183 -6.38 -5.47 8.42
C ILE A 183 -7.58 -5.35 9.36
N ASP A 184 -8.44 -4.36 9.15
CA ASP A 184 -9.63 -4.15 9.98
C ASP A 184 -10.76 -5.07 9.53
N ASP A 185 -10.93 -5.16 8.21
CA ASP A 185 -11.97 -5.90 7.52
C ASP A 185 -11.45 -6.41 6.17
N MET A 186 -11.73 -7.68 5.89
CA MET A 186 -11.52 -8.28 4.58
C MET A 186 -12.64 -9.27 4.29
N ASP A 187 -13.24 -9.08 3.14
CA ASP A 187 -14.37 -9.84 2.62
C ASP A 187 -14.02 -10.36 1.23
N PHE A 188 -14.32 -11.63 0.98
CA PHE A 188 -14.29 -12.19 -0.37
C PHE A 188 -15.09 -13.47 -0.45
N ASP A 189 -15.55 -13.80 -1.66
CA ASP A 189 -16.16 -15.08 -1.96
C ASP A 189 -15.22 -15.89 -2.87
N MET A 190 -15.20 -17.22 -2.70
CA MET A 190 -14.54 -18.17 -3.60
C MET A 190 -15.60 -19.08 -4.24
N PRO A 191 -16.25 -18.65 -5.34
CA PRO A 191 -17.38 -19.36 -5.94
C PRO A 191 -17.05 -20.80 -6.34
N ALA A 192 -15.82 -21.05 -6.83
CA ALA A 192 -15.35 -22.39 -7.21
C ALA A 192 -15.42 -23.41 -6.06
N LEU A 193 -15.31 -22.96 -4.80
CA LEU A 193 -15.40 -23.79 -3.60
C LEU A 193 -16.71 -23.59 -2.82
N GLY A 194 -17.56 -22.66 -3.27
CA GLY A 194 -18.74 -22.22 -2.54
C GLY A 194 -18.42 -21.63 -1.16
N LEU A 195 -17.20 -21.10 -0.97
CA LEU A 195 -16.71 -20.53 0.28
C LEU A 195 -16.91 -19.02 0.27
N GLY A 196 -17.23 -18.43 1.42
CA GLY A 196 -17.17 -16.97 1.62
C GLY A 196 -16.51 -16.65 2.96
N ILE A 197 -15.70 -15.61 2.99
CA ILE A 197 -15.03 -15.10 4.19
C ILE A 197 -15.59 -13.71 4.47
N ARG A 198 -16.01 -13.47 5.71
CA ARG A 198 -16.49 -12.17 6.18
C ARG A 198 -15.80 -11.72 7.44
N ASP A 199 -15.57 -10.41 7.51
CA ASP A 199 -14.97 -9.72 8.65
C ASP A 199 -13.62 -10.37 9.03
N PHE A 200 -12.77 -10.65 8.05
CA PHE A 200 -11.39 -11.07 8.34
C PHE A 200 -10.63 -9.86 8.90
N ARG A 201 -10.06 -10.03 10.09
CA ARG A 201 -9.26 -9.04 10.79
C ARG A 201 -7.90 -9.62 11.17
N MET A 202 -6.86 -8.81 11.04
CA MET A 202 -5.50 -9.12 11.47
C MET A 202 -4.91 -7.96 12.27
N THR A 203 -4.45 -8.26 13.48
CA THR A 203 -3.80 -7.31 14.40
C THR A 203 -2.55 -7.94 14.99
N ARG A 204 -1.76 -7.21 15.76
CA ARG A 204 -0.67 -7.82 16.55
C ARG A 204 -1.24 -8.70 17.66
N SER A 205 -0.44 -9.63 18.18
CA SER A 205 -0.88 -10.60 19.20
C SER A 205 -1.21 -10.03 20.58
N ASP A 206 -1.03 -8.72 20.80
CA ASP A 206 -1.34 -8.04 22.06
C ASP A 206 -2.52 -7.04 21.91
N TYR A 207 -3.21 -7.05 20.77
CA TYR A 207 -4.31 -6.12 20.50
C TYR A 207 -5.49 -6.29 21.44
N ASP A 208 -5.88 -7.54 21.73
CA ASP A 208 -7.04 -7.81 22.59
C ASP A 208 -6.84 -7.32 24.03
N ASP A 209 -5.61 -7.42 24.56
CA ASP A 209 -5.25 -7.01 25.91
C ASP A 209 -4.97 -5.50 26.01
N ASN A 210 -4.46 -4.91 24.93
CA ASN A 210 -4.05 -3.51 24.89
C ASN A 210 -4.39 -2.88 23.54
N PRO A 211 -5.67 -2.66 23.23
CA PRO A 211 -6.08 -2.17 21.92
C PRO A 211 -5.66 -0.71 21.75
N ASN A 212 -4.77 -0.44 20.79
CA ASN A 212 -4.28 0.88 20.41
C ASN A 212 -3.69 0.84 18.99
N LEU A 213 -3.21 1.99 18.48
CA LEU A 213 -2.64 2.07 17.14
C LEU A 213 -1.46 1.12 16.92
N LEU A 214 -0.56 0.99 17.89
CA LEU A 214 0.62 0.14 17.76
C LEU A 214 0.26 -1.35 17.73
N SER A 215 -0.70 -1.77 18.54
CA SER A 215 -1.14 -3.17 18.59
C SER A 215 -2.11 -3.53 17.46
N ALA A 216 -2.74 -2.55 16.80
CA ALA A 216 -3.53 -2.78 15.59
C ALA A 216 -2.66 -3.27 14.42
N ASN A 217 -1.35 -2.98 14.45
CA ASN A 217 -0.42 -3.31 13.39
C ASN A 217 0.37 -4.60 13.71
N ALA A 218 0.07 -5.68 12.99
CA ALA A 218 0.93 -6.86 12.96
C ALA A 218 2.29 -6.51 12.33
N VAL A 219 3.34 -7.21 12.75
CA VAL A 219 4.69 -7.08 12.17
C VAL A 219 4.90 -8.22 11.19
N ILE A 220 5.24 -7.89 9.96
CA ILE A 220 5.48 -8.85 8.88
C ILE A 220 6.84 -8.54 8.28
N GLU A 221 7.70 -9.55 8.25
CA GLU A 221 9.05 -9.45 7.71
C GLU A 221 9.27 -10.58 6.69
N ALA A 222 9.94 -10.29 5.58
CA ALA A 222 10.30 -11.29 4.58
C ALA A 222 11.54 -10.88 3.77
N ASP A 223 12.33 -11.88 3.40
CA ASP A 223 13.46 -11.74 2.47
C ASP A 223 13.13 -12.43 1.15
N ILE A 224 13.21 -11.69 0.04
CA ILE A 224 12.93 -12.17 -1.31
C ILE A 224 14.21 -12.13 -2.14
N TYR A 225 14.60 -13.26 -2.73
CA TYR A 225 15.85 -13.35 -3.49
C TYR A 225 15.83 -14.51 -4.49
N SER A 226 16.79 -14.55 -5.42
CA SER A 226 16.99 -15.70 -6.31
C SER A 226 17.66 -16.84 -5.54
N GLY A 227 16.99 -17.98 -5.45
CA GLY A 227 17.49 -19.17 -4.75
C GLY A 227 17.28 -20.47 -5.53
N GLU A 228 17.32 -21.59 -4.80
CA GLU A 228 17.10 -22.92 -5.36
C GLU A 228 15.87 -23.59 -4.73
N ASN A 229 15.19 -24.42 -5.50
CA ASN A 229 14.17 -25.34 -5.02
C ASN A 229 14.83 -26.59 -4.38
N MET A 230 14.01 -27.46 -3.79
CA MET A 230 14.50 -28.67 -3.11
C MET A 230 15.24 -29.67 -4.02
N GLN A 231 15.15 -29.53 -5.34
CA GLN A 231 15.80 -30.37 -6.34
C GLN A 231 17.03 -29.69 -6.98
N GLY A 232 17.42 -28.49 -6.53
CA GLY A 232 18.53 -27.71 -7.07
C GLY A 232 18.20 -26.95 -8.36
N GLY A 233 16.92 -26.80 -8.73
CA GLY A 233 16.48 -25.93 -9.81
C GLY A 233 16.29 -24.49 -9.31
N GLY A 234 16.49 -23.49 -10.19
CA GLY A 234 16.31 -22.08 -9.82
C GLY A 234 14.88 -21.76 -9.35
N ALA A 235 14.76 -20.90 -8.35
CA ALA A 235 13.50 -20.48 -7.76
C ALA A 235 13.56 -19.03 -7.26
N LEU A 236 12.40 -18.38 -7.16
CA LEU A 236 12.23 -17.22 -6.30
C LEU A 236 12.05 -17.71 -4.87
N ALA A 237 12.97 -17.36 -4.00
CA ALA A 237 12.91 -17.65 -2.58
C ALA A 237 12.23 -16.51 -1.83
N ILE A 238 11.33 -16.85 -0.92
CA ILE A 238 10.77 -15.95 0.10
C ILE A 238 11.05 -16.62 1.45
N ASP A 239 12.07 -16.16 2.16
CA ASP A 239 12.52 -16.74 3.42
C ASP A 239 12.41 -15.72 4.56
N ASN A 240 12.78 -16.17 5.77
CA ASN A 240 12.71 -15.38 7.00
C ASN A 240 11.33 -14.77 7.22
N ILE A 241 10.28 -15.47 6.75
CA ILE A 241 8.91 -14.99 6.91
C ILE A 241 8.61 -15.01 8.40
N GLY A 242 8.50 -13.80 8.95
CA GLY A 242 8.14 -13.52 10.33
C GLY A 242 6.76 -12.90 10.38
N MET A 243 5.90 -13.41 11.26
CA MET A 243 4.63 -12.76 11.54
C MET A 243 4.23 -12.97 13.00
N ASN A 244 3.95 -11.88 13.69
CA ASN A 244 3.29 -11.90 15.00
C ASN A 244 1.92 -11.24 14.87
N ALA A 245 0.87 -12.05 14.96
CA ALA A 245 -0.49 -11.58 14.73
C ALA A 245 -1.54 -12.36 15.54
N ASP A 246 -2.70 -11.74 15.71
CA ASP A 246 -3.96 -12.42 15.94
C ASP A 246 -4.81 -12.30 14.68
N ILE A 247 -5.57 -13.35 14.36
CA ILE A 247 -6.48 -13.38 13.21
C ILE A 247 -7.88 -13.71 13.71
N THR A 248 -8.87 -12.94 13.28
CA THR A 248 -10.28 -13.24 13.51
C THR A 248 -11.02 -13.25 12.18
N VAL A 249 -12.00 -14.15 12.05
CA VAL A 249 -12.94 -14.20 10.93
C VAL A 249 -14.34 -14.22 11.52
N GLY A 250 -15.12 -13.17 11.28
CA GLY A 250 -16.48 -13.03 11.80
C GLY A 250 -17.43 -14.10 11.28
N SER A 251 -17.31 -14.48 10.00
CA SER A 251 -18.10 -15.58 9.44
C SER A 251 -17.40 -16.29 8.29
N ILE A 252 -17.24 -17.60 8.42
CA ILE A 252 -16.92 -18.51 7.31
C ILE A 252 -18.24 -19.04 6.74
N GLN A 253 -18.46 -18.89 5.45
CA GLN A 253 -19.68 -19.32 4.77
C GLN A 253 -19.41 -20.47 3.81
N VAL A 254 -20.31 -21.47 3.77
CA VAL A 254 -20.29 -22.55 2.78
C VAL A 254 -21.67 -22.65 2.13
N GLY A 255 -21.73 -22.51 0.80
CA GLY A 255 -22.98 -22.46 0.05
C GLY A 255 -23.87 -21.27 0.44
N GLY A 256 -23.26 -20.13 0.78
CA GLY A 256 -23.95 -18.90 1.21
C GLY A 256 -24.56 -18.96 2.62
N ARG A 257 -24.18 -19.93 3.44
CA ARG A 257 -24.59 -20.02 4.85
C ARG A 257 -23.38 -20.02 5.76
N SER A 258 -23.41 -19.19 6.80
CA SER A 258 -22.38 -19.21 7.82
C SER A 258 -22.30 -20.59 8.49
N ILE A 259 -21.08 -21.10 8.64
CA ILE A 259 -20.74 -22.30 9.41
C ILE A 259 -20.07 -21.95 10.75
N GLY A 260 -19.91 -20.67 11.06
CA GLY A 260 -19.30 -20.17 12.30
C GLY A 260 -18.21 -19.14 12.04
N SER A 261 -17.62 -18.66 13.13
CA SER A 261 -16.46 -17.77 13.15
C SER A 261 -15.17 -18.55 13.47
N MET A 262 -14.02 -17.94 13.21
CA MET A 262 -12.71 -18.48 13.57
C MET A 262 -11.89 -17.40 14.26
N LYS A 263 -11.11 -17.79 15.27
CA LYS A 263 -10.07 -16.95 15.86
C LYS A 263 -8.79 -17.75 16.00
N VAL A 264 -7.69 -17.18 15.57
CA VAL A 264 -6.33 -17.66 15.81
C VAL A 264 -5.67 -16.63 16.72
N ASP A 265 -5.29 -17.08 17.91
CA ASP A 265 -4.76 -16.26 18.98
C ASP A 265 -3.28 -16.60 19.17
N ASN A 266 -2.43 -15.59 19.30
CA ASN A 266 -0.99 -15.66 19.41
C ASN A 266 -0.32 -16.40 18.24
N LEU A 267 -0.72 -16.09 16.99
CA LEU A 267 -0.02 -16.61 15.82
C LEU A 267 1.39 -16.01 15.77
N ASN A 268 2.39 -16.85 15.99
CA ASN A 268 3.79 -16.51 15.86
C ASN A 268 4.44 -17.42 14.80
N MET A 269 4.66 -16.87 13.62
CA MET A 269 5.41 -17.50 12.55
C MET A 269 6.85 -16.98 12.58
N VAL A 270 7.82 -17.89 12.62
CA VAL A 270 9.25 -17.57 12.64
C VAL A 270 9.98 -18.46 11.65
N GLY A 271 10.73 -17.84 10.74
CA GLY A 271 11.56 -18.57 9.77
C GLY A 271 10.75 -19.34 8.72
N GLY A 272 9.56 -18.84 8.36
CA GLY A 272 8.81 -19.40 7.23
C GLY A 272 9.61 -19.28 5.94
N SER A 273 9.49 -20.27 5.07
CA SER A 273 10.17 -20.33 3.77
C SER A 273 9.20 -20.81 2.69
N LEU A 274 9.19 -20.10 1.57
CA LEU A 274 8.45 -20.44 0.36
C LEU A 274 9.40 -20.37 -0.84
N LYS A 275 9.33 -21.37 -1.71
CA LYS A 275 10.06 -21.38 -2.99
C LYS A 275 9.05 -21.41 -4.13
N ILE A 276 9.11 -20.43 -5.03
CA ILE A 276 8.24 -20.29 -6.19
C ILE A 276 9.08 -20.56 -7.44
N TYR A 277 8.68 -21.54 -8.24
CA TYR A 277 9.40 -21.94 -9.46
C TYR A 277 8.41 -22.54 -10.46
N GLY A 278 8.73 -22.40 -11.75
CA GLY A 278 7.96 -23.01 -12.84
C GLY A 278 8.13 -24.53 -12.90
N HIS A 279 7.21 -25.18 -13.60
CA HIS A 279 7.27 -26.61 -13.93
C HIS A 279 7.42 -26.83 -15.43
#